data_AF-A0A2S9J4S9-F1
#
_entry.id   AF-A0A2S9J4S9-F1
#
_cell.length_a   1.000
_cell.length_b   1.000
_cell.length_c   1.000
_cell.angle_alpha   90.00
_cell.angle_beta   90.00
_cell.angle_gamma   90.00
#
_symmetry.space_group_name_H-M   'P 1'
#
loop_
_entity.id
_entity.type
_entity.pdbx_description
1 polymer ?
#
loop_
_entity_poly.entity_id
_entity_poly.type
_entity_poly.pdbx_seq_one_letter_code
_entity_poly.pdbx_strand_id
1 'polypeptide(L)'
;MKKYITFKVSFIILLTINMLIIVADYIYVTPPITIRTQALPGGKDQDIVAIKALEKLSAEGWAEGDGEKMASVYTDRADYVTFNGEWLQSRYEIDSLHQELYDGVLEGSSIENRMIQSIRFLTDSVAIVHITGAVKHKGSKKPAKSRDSIQTLVAWKTGGQWKFTAFHNARISRVSLWEGIKMSFN
;
A
#
# COMPACT_ATOMS: atom_id res chain seq x y z
N MET A 1 36.57 -34.07 -27.63
CA MET A 1 36.13 -34.49 -26.29
C MET A 1 35.36 -33.35 -25.63
N LYS A 2 34.04 -33.46 -25.42
CA LYS A 2 33.29 -32.47 -24.64
C LYS A 2 33.61 -32.71 -23.15
N LYS A 3 34.29 -31.77 -22.50
CA LYS A 3 34.44 -31.77 -21.04
C LYS A 3 33.08 -31.48 -20.43
N TYR A 4 32.39 -32.51 -19.95
CA TYR A 4 31.16 -32.32 -19.19
C TYR A 4 31.50 -31.69 -17.84
N ILE A 5 30.77 -30.62 -17.49
CA ILE A 5 30.85 -30.01 -16.16
C ILE A 5 30.32 -31.05 -15.16
N THR A 6 31.11 -31.35 -14.13
CA THR A 6 30.71 -32.34 -13.13
C THR A 6 29.56 -31.81 -12.29
N PHE A 7 28.73 -32.71 -11.74
CA PHE A 7 27.59 -32.33 -10.88
C PHE A 7 28.00 -31.35 -9.75
N LYS A 8 29.16 -31.57 -9.12
CA LYS A 8 29.70 -30.66 -8.10
C LYS A 8 29.95 -29.24 -8.63
N VAL A 9 30.52 -29.12 -9.83
CA VAL A 9 30.79 -27.81 -10.44
C VAL A 9 29.48 -27.13 -10.85
N SER A 10 28.52 -27.87 -11.43
CA SER A 10 27.18 -27.34 -11.75
C SER A 10 26.43 -26.85 -10.51
N PHE A 11 26.52 -27.60 -9.40
CA PHE A 11 25.89 -27.23 -8.13
C PHE A 11 26.51 -25.98 -7.50
N ILE A 12 27.84 -25.85 -7.54
CA ILE A 12 28.54 -24.64 -7.09
C ILE A 12 28.12 -23.43 -7.92
N ILE A 13 28.10 -23.57 -9.26
CA ILE A 13 27.65 -22.48 -10.16
C ILE A 13 26.23 -22.03 -9.82
N LEU A 14 25.30 -22.98 -9.60
CA LEU A 14 23.91 -22.66 -9.25
C LEU A 14 23.81 -21.90 -7.92
N LEU A 15 24.55 -22.34 -6.89
CA LEU A 15 24.59 -21.65 -5.60
C LEU A 15 25.17 -20.24 -5.73
N THR A 16 26.25 -20.08 -6.51
CA THR A 16 26.86 -18.77 -6.76
C THR A 16 25.90 -17.83 -7.50
N ILE A 17 25.20 -18.32 -8.52
CA ILE A 17 24.19 -17.53 -9.25
C ILE A 17 23.05 -17.10 -8.31
N ASN A 18 22.52 -18.02 -7.50
CA ASN A 18 21.48 -17.69 -6.52
C ASN A 18 21.97 -16.64 -5.51
N MET A 19 23.20 -16.80 -5.00
CA MET A 19 23.80 -15.83 -4.09
C MET A 19 23.94 -14.45 -4.74
N LEU A 20 24.38 -14.37 -6.01
CA LEU A 20 24.51 -13.10 -6.74
C LEU A 20 23.16 -12.43 -6.98
N ILE A 21 22.11 -13.20 -7.30
CA ILE A 21 20.73 -12.68 -7.45
C ILE A 21 20.25 -12.09 -6.12
N ILE A 22 20.39 -12.86 -5.03
CA ILE A 22 20.02 -12.40 -3.69
C ILE A 22 20.76 -11.11 -3.36
N VAL A 23 22.09 -11.08 -3.50
CA VAL A 23 22.89 -9.87 -3.21
C VAL A 23 22.43 -8.68 -4.07
N ALA A 24 22.16 -8.89 -5.36
CA ALA A 24 21.69 -7.83 -6.26
C ALA A 24 20.29 -7.29 -5.90
N ASP A 25 19.44 -8.09 -5.27
CA ASP A 25 18.14 -7.65 -4.74
C ASP A 25 18.26 -6.85 -3.44
N TYR A 26 19.37 -6.97 -2.71
CA TYR A 26 19.64 -6.22 -1.47
C TYR A 26 20.61 -5.04 -1.64
N ILE A 27 21.21 -4.86 -2.81
CA ILE A 27 21.91 -3.65 -3.21
C ILE A 27 20.89 -2.72 -3.87
N TYR A 28 20.87 -1.45 -3.48
CA TYR A 28 19.91 -0.48 -3.99
C TYR A 28 20.61 0.65 -4.74
N VAL A 29 20.04 1.04 -5.87
CA VAL A 29 20.58 2.11 -6.74
C VAL A 29 19.90 3.47 -6.52
N THR A 30 18.84 3.52 -5.71
CA THR A 30 18.20 4.77 -5.29
C THR A 30 18.55 5.11 -3.84
N PRO A 31 18.54 6.40 -3.44
CA PRO A 31 18.74 6.79 -2.04
C PRO A 31 17.67 6.20 -1.11
N PRO A 32 17.90 6.19 0.22
CA PRO A 32 16.89 5.82 1.18
C PRO A 32 15.62 6.67 1.04
N ILE A 33 14.46 6.02 1.12
CA ILE A 33 13.18 6.73 1.06
C ILE A 33 12.94 7.43 2.39
N THR A 34 12.52 8.69 2.33
CA THR A 34 12.09 9.47 3.50
C THR A 34 10.59 9.73 3.42
N ILE A 35 9.84 9.26 4.41
CA ILE A 35 8.44 9.64 4.61
C ILE A 35 8.42 10.82 5.58
N ARG A 36 7.75 11.91 5.19
CA ARG A 36 7.62 13.12 6.01
C ARG A 36 6.32 13.07 6.80
N THR A 37 6.43 13.20 8.12
CA THR A 37 5.29 13.43 9.02
C THR A 37 5.16 14.94 9.29
N GLN A 38 3.93 15.46 9.25
CA GLN A 38 3.62 16.85 9.59
C GLN A 38 2.72 16.88 10.81
N ALA A 39 2.88 17.92 11.64
CA ALA A 39 1.94 18.18 12.73
C ALA A 39 0.54 18.40 12.17
N LEU A 40 -0.47 17.88 12.88
CA LEU A 40 -1.85 18.10 12.50
C LEU A 40 -2.22 19.58 12.70
N PRO A 41 -3.03 20.16 11.81
CA PRO A 41 -3.38 21.58 11.90
C PRO A 41 -4.27 21.86 13.12
N GLY A 42 -3.97 22.93 13.85
CA GLY A 42 -4.81 23.38 14.97
C GLY A 42 -6.16 23.95 14.50
N GLY A 43 -7.15 23.96 15.38
CA GLY A 43 -8.48 24.54 15.10
C GLY A 43 -9.36 23.71 14.16
N LYS A 44 -8.99 22.45 13.89
CA LYS A 44 -9.74 21.49 13.05
C LYS A 44 -9.98 20.15 13.76
N ASP A 45 -10.00 20.16 15.09
CA ASP A 45 -9.96 18.94 15.90
C ASP A 45 -11.10 17.96 15.59
N GLN A 46 -12.33 18.47 15.43
CA GLN A 46 -13.49 17.65 15.08
C GLN A 46 -13.36 17.01 13.69
N ASP A 47 -12.89 17.78 12.70
CA ASP A 47 -12.70 17.27 11.33
C ASP A 47 -11.57 16.23 11.27
N ILE A 48 -10.48 16.47 12.01
CA ILE A 48 -9.37 15.52 12.15
C ILE A 48 -9.85 14.21 12.78
N VAL A 49 -10.66 14.29 13.85
CA VAL A 49 -11.25 13.11 14.49
C VAL A 49 -12.15 12.35 13.51
N ALA A 50 -12.98 13.06 12.74
CA ALA A 50 -13.86 12.43 11.74
C ALA A 50 -13.05 11.73 10.63
N ILE A 51 -12.01 12.36 10.10
CA ILE A 51 -11.12 11.75 9.09
C ILE A 51 -10.42 10.52 9.66
N LYS A 52 -9.92 10.58 10.90
CA LYS A 52 -9.33 9.43 11.59
C LYS A 52 -10.32 8.28 11.77
N ALA A 53 -11.59 8.59 12.02
CA ALA A 53 -12.64 7.59 12.17
C ALA A 53 -12.93 6.85 10.86
N LEU A 54 -12.89 7.54 9.70
CA LEU A 54 -12.98 6.88 8.39
C LEU A 54 -11.84 5.87 8.22
N GLU A 55 -10.61 6.28 8.51
CA GLU A 55 -9.44 5.41 8.40
C GLU A 55 -9.52 4.17 9.27
N LYS A 56 -10.02 4.35 10.50
CA LYS A 56 -10.25 3.26 11.44
C LYS A 56 -11.33 2.31 10.91
N LEU A 57 -12.45 2.84 10.44
CA LEU A 57 -13.57 2.03 9.92
C LEU A 57 -13.15 1.20 8.71
N SER A 58 -12.37 1.79 7.79
CA SER A 58 -11.83 1.08 6.64
C SER A 58 -10.88 -0.05 7.05
N ALA A 59 -10.00 0.19 8.02
CA ALA A 59 -9.10 -0.84 8.54
C ALA A 59 -9.84 -1.96 9.30
N GLU A 60 -10.91 -1.63 10.01
CA GLU A 60 -11.80 -2.62 10.65
C GLU A 60 -12.50 -3.50 9.60
N GLY A 61 -13.08 -2.90 8.55
CA GLY A 61 -13.68 -3.65 7.44
C GLY A 61 -12.67 -4.59 6.76
N TRP A 62 -11.44 -4.13 6.54
CA TRP A 62 -10.37 -5.00 6.02
C TRP A 62 -10.11 -6.20 6.96
N ALA A 63 -9.92 -5.95 8.25
CA ALA A 63 -9.60 -7.01 9.22
C ALA A 63 -10.75 -8.01 9.39
N GLU A 64 -11.99 -7.58 9.16
CA GLU A 64 -13.19 -8.41 9.17
C GLU A 64 -13.43 -9.14 7.83
N GLY A 65 -12.71 -8.78 6.76
CA GLY A 65 -12.97 -9.30 5.42
C GLY A 65 -14.28 -8.79 4.80
N ASP A 66 -14.71 -7.59 5.21
CA ASP A 66 -15.97 -6.95 4.81
C ASP A 66 -15.68 -5.82 3.81
N GLY A 67 -15.92 -6.12 2.53
CA GLY A 67 -15.79 -5.19 1.41
C GLY A 67 -16.69 -3.97 1.55
N GLU A 68 -17.95 -4.16 1.94
CA GLU A 68 -18.95 -3.11 2.06
C GLU A 68 -18.56 -2.12 3.17
N LYS A 69 -18.22 -2.63 4.36
CA LYS A 69 -17.76 -1.81 5.49
C LYS A 69 -16.48 -1.07 5.14
N MET A 70 -15.52 -1.74 4.49
CA MET A 70 -14.28 -1.09 4.06
C MET A 70 -14.55 0.03 3.06
N ALA A 71 -15.42 -0.22 2.08
CA ALA A 71 -15.78 0.72 1.03
C ALA A 71 -16.72 1.84 1.51
N SER A 72 -17.43 1.65 2.63
CA SER A 72 -18.42 2.60 3.16
C SER A 72 -17.87 4.01 3.42
N VAL A 73 -16.55 4.14 3.61
CA VAL A 73 -15.87 5.41 3.86
C VAL A 73 -15.72 6.25 2.59
N TYR A 74 -15.91 5.66 1.41
CA TYR A 74 -15.78 6.33 0.13
C TYR A 74 -17.11 6.94 -0.33
N THR A 75 -17.00 8.02 -1.13
CA THR A 75 -18.13 8.58 -1.87
C THR A 75 -18.60 7.62 -2.96
N ASP A 76 -19.85 7.76 -3.43
CA ASP A 76 -20.39 6.91 -4.49
C ASP A 76 -19.55 6.91 -5.78
N ARG A 77 -18.90 8.04 -6.10
CA ARG A 77 -18.02 8.24 -7.27
C ARG A 77 -16.55 8.43 -6.90
N ALA A 78 -16.02 7.61 -6.00
CA ALA A 78 -14.63 7.74 -5.59
C ALA A 78 -13.64 7.21 -6.64
N ASP A 79 -12.50 7.88 -6.79
CA ASP A 79 -11.37 7.42 -7.59
C ASP A 79 -10.41 6.61 -6.70
N TYR A 80 -10.35 5.30 -6.89
CA TYR A 80 -9.48 4.41 -6.11
C TYR A 80 -8.44 3.76 -7.01
N VAL A 81 -7.18 4.13 -6.84
CA VAL A 81 -6.05 3.54 -7.55
C VAL A 81 -5.30 2.58 -6.62
N THR A 82 -5.36 1.30 -6.96
CA THR A 82 -4.67 0.23 -6.24
C THR A 82 -3.15 0.34 -6.39
N PHE A 83 -2.40 -0.40 -5.58
CA PHE A 83 -0.93 -0.37 -5.61
C PHE A 83 -0.33 -0.83 -6.95
N ASN A 84 -1.09 -1.60 -7.74
CA ASN A 84 -0.72 -2.10 -9.06
C ASN A 84 -1.35 -1.29 -10.20
N GLY A 85 -1.96 -0.14 -9.90
CA GLY A 85 -2.43 0.82 -10.90
C GLY A 85 -3.83 0.54 -11.47
N GLU A 86 -4.59 -0.39 -10.89
CA GLU A 86 -6.00 -0.56 -11.26
C GLU A 86 -6.81 0.61 -10.70
N TRP A 87 -7.63 1.22 -11.55
CA TRP A 87 -8.43 2.40 -11.21
C TRP A 87 -9.92 2.04 -11.18
N LEU A 88 -10.48 2.08 -9.98
CA LEU A 88 -11.90 1.88 -9.70
C LEU A 88 -12.56 3.26 -9.53
N GLN A 89 -13.78 3.42 -10.04
CA GLN A 89 -14.43 4.73 -10.15
C GLN A 89 -15.72 4.86 -9.32
N SER A 90 -16.01 3.86 -8.48
CA SER A 90 -17.19 3.87 -7.63
C SER A 90 -16.97 3.14 -6.31
N ARG A 91 -17.77 3.48 -5.29
CA ARG A 91 -17.79 2.72 -4.02
C ARG A 91 -18.11 1.24 -4.26
N TYR A 92 -19.01 0.96 -5.19
CA TYR A 92 -19.44 -0.39 -5.51
C TYR A 92 -18.31 -1.24 -6.12
N GLU A 93 -17.50 -0.66 -7.01
CA GLU A 93 -16.32 -1.35 -7.56
C GLU A 93 -15.26 -1.60 -6.48
N ILE A 94 -15.05 -0.64 -5.58
CA ILE A 94 -14.12 -0.78 -4.44
C ILE A 94 -14.56 -1.94 -3.54
N ASP A 95 -15.83 -1.97 -3.17
CA ASP A 95 -16.44 -3.06 -2.39
C ASP A 95 -16.24 -4.41 -3.10
N SER A 96 -16.77 -4.54 -4.31
CA SER A 96 -16.79 -5.81 -5.06
C SER A 96 -15.39 -6.38 -5.24
N LEU A 97 -14.41 -5.57 -5.65
CA LEU A 97 -13.03 -6.03 -5.80
C LEU A 97 -12.44 -6.49 -4.46
N HIS A 98 -12.64 -5.72 -3.39
CA HIS A 98 -12.04 -6.07 -2.11
C HIS A 98 -12.71 -7.29 -1.49
N GLN A 99 -14.02 -7.48 -1.67
CA GLN A 99 -14.70 -8.69 -1.24
C GLN A 99 -14.12 -9.92 -1.95
N GLU A 100 -13.96 -9.87 -3.28
CA GLU A 100 -13.30 -10.96 -4.03
C GLU A 100 -11.88 -11.25 -3.52
N LEU A 101 -11.12 -10.21 -3.16
CA LEU A 101 -9.80 -10.37 -2.59
C LEU A 101 -9.85 -10.98 -1.18
N TYR A 102 -10.79 -10.56 -0.33
CA TYR A 102 -10.97 -11.07 1.03
C TYR A 102 -11.45 -12.52 1.04
N ASP A 103 -12.26 -12.92 0.06
CA ASP A 103 -12.69 -14.31 -0.14
C ASP A 103 -11.57 -15.19 -0.72
N GLY A 104 -10.48 -14.57 -1.20
CA GLY A 104 -9.34 -15.24 -1.83
C GLY A 104 -8.00 -14.87 -1.20
N VAL A 105 -7.16 -14.16 -1.97
CA VAL A 105 -5.73 -13.98 -1.65
C VAL A 105 -5.45 -13.11 -0.41
N LEU A 106 -6.45 -12.39 0.09
CA LEU A 106 -6.38 -11.54 1.29
C LEU A 106 -7.18 -12.09 2.47
N GLU A 107 -7.69 -13.33 2.39
CA GLU A 107 -8.45 -13.95 3.49
C GLU A 107 -7.68 -13.89 4.83
N GLY A 108 -8.31 -13.32 5.85
CA GLY A 108 -7.75 -13.15 7.20
C GLY A 108 -6.50 -12.25 7.27
N SER A 109 -6.26 -11.43 6.25
CA SER A 109 -5.23 -10.39 6.29
C SER A 109 -5.71 -9.16 7.08
N SER A 110 -4.76 -8.34 7.52
CA SER A 110 -5.05 -7.06 8.20
C SER A 110 -4.09 -5.97 7.75
N ILE A 111 -4.39 -4.72 8.09
CA ILE A 111 -3.48 -3.60 7.89
C ILE A 111 -2.75 -3.32 9.22
N GLU A 112 -1.42 -3.29 9.16
CA GLU A 112 -0.54 -2.97 10.28
C GLU A 112 0.27 -1.69 9.99
N ASN A 113 0.94 -1.17 11.01
CA ASN A 113 1.76 0.05 10.92
C ASN A 113 0.98 1.25 10.32
N ARG A 114 -0.35 1.28 10.50
CA ARG A 114 -1.23 2.28 9.92
C ARG A 114 -1.03 3.61 10.64
N MET A 115 -0.61 4.65 9.92
CA MET A 115 -0.27 5.94 10.52
C MET A 115 -0.59 7.08 9.56
N ILE A 116 -1.37 8.06 10.03
CA ILE A 116 -1.58 9.32 9.31
C ILE A 116 -0.30 10.16 9.44
N GLN A 117 0.31 10.43 8.30
CA GLN A 117 1.53 11.22 8.19
C GLN A 117 1.24 12.72 8.12
N SER A 118 0.12 13.12 7.49
CA SER A 118 -0.28 14.52 7.40
C SER A 118 -1.77 14.64 7.09
N ILE A 119 -2.39 15.72 7.56
CA ILE A 119 -3.69 16.20 7.07
C ILE A 119 -3.52 17.66 6.68
N ARG A 120 -3.86 18.01 5.44
CA ARG A 120 -3.80 19.39 4.94
C ARG A 120 -5.16 19.78 4.38
N PHE A 121 -5.87 20.65 5.09
CA PHE A 121 -7.12 21.24 4.64
C PHE A 121 -6.84 22.23 3.51
N LEU A 122 -7.52 22.05 2.37
CA LEU A 122 -7.52 22.98 1.24
C LEU A 122 -8.65 24.00 1.38
N THR A 123 -9.76 23.55 1.94
CA THR A 123 -10.94 24.35 2.29
C THR A 123 -11.55 23.77 3.58
N ASP A 124 -12.65 24.35 4.06
CA ASP A 124 -13.39 23.79 5.20
C ASP A 124 -14.04 22.44 4.93
N SER A 125 -14.10 22.02 3.66
CA SER A 125 -14.76 20.78 3.24
C SER A 125 -13.86 19.87 2.42
N VAL A 126 -12.60 20.23 2.16
CA VAL A 126 -11.67 19.38 1.39
C VAL A 126 -10.33 19.31 2.09
N ALA A 127 -9.81 18.10 2.27
CA ALA A 127 -8.48 17.87 2.83
C ALA A 127 -7.72 16.80 2.05
N ILE A 128 -6.41 16.96 1.96
CA ILE A 128 -5.49 15.92 1.51
C ILE A 128 -4.91 15.22 2.73
N VAL A 129 -4.92 13.90 2.70
CA VAL A 129 -4.40 13.03 3.76
C VAL A 129 -3.31 12.15 3.20
N HIS A 130 -2.20 12.02 3.92
CA HIS A 130 -1.17 11.02 3.62
C HIS A 130 -1.12 10.01 4.74
N ILE A 131 -1.11 8.73 4.38
CA ILE A 131 -1.15 7.61 5.32
C ILE A 131 -0.14 6.56 4.89
N THR A 132 0.55 5.99 5.86
CA THR A 132 1.34 4.77 5.65
C THR A 132 0.64 3.58 6.25
N GLY A 133 0.89 2.40 5.71
CA GLY A 133 0.45 1.13 6.27
C GLY A 133 1.02 -0.04 5.49
N ALA A 134 0.85 -1.24 6.03
CA ALA A 134 1.34 -2.45 5.39
C ALA A 134 0.36 -3.60 5.59
N VAL A 135 0.10 -4.37 4.52
CA VAL A 135 -0.74 -5.57 4.60
C VAL A 135 0.03 -6.68 5.30
N LYS A 136 -0.54 -7.20 6.39
CA LYS A 136 -0.09 -8.41 7.07
C LYS A 136 -0.99 -9.57 6.67
N HIS A 137 -0.41 -10.60 6.04
CA HIS A 137 -1.15 -11.81 5.69
C HIS A 137 -1.47 -12.65 6.93
N LYS A 138 -2.55 -13.43 6.82
CA LYS A 138 -2.94 -14.46 7.80
C LYS A 138 -1.75 -15.33 8.19
N GLY A 139 -1.58 -15.58 9.49
CA GLY A 139 -0.48 -16.38 10.03
C GLY A 139 0.90 -15.71 10.06
N SER A 140 1.08 -14.53 9.47
CA SER A 140 2.35 -13.78 9.55
C SER A 140 2.45 -13.04 10.89
N LYS A 141 3.64 -13.06 11.52
CA LYS A 141 3.90 -12.31 12.76
C LYS A 141 3.97 -10.79 12.54
N LYS A 142 4.41 -10.35 11.36
CA LYS A 142 4.55 -8.95 10.94
C LYS A 142 4.36 -8.83 9.43
N PRO A 143 3.95 -7.66 8.90
CA PRO A 143 3.90 -7.45 7.46
C PRO A 143 5.29 -7.58 6.82
N ALA A 144 5.33 -8.06 5.58
CA ALA A 144 6.55 -8.06 4.79
C ALA A 144 6.87 -6.62 4.35
N LYS A 145 8.16 -6.25 4.34
CA LYS A 145 8.60 -4.88 3.97
C LYS A 145 8.15 -4.47 2.56
N SER A 146 8.04 -5.43 1.63
CA SER A 146 7.52 -5.20 0.28
C SER A 146 6.03 -4.80 0.24
N ARG A 147 5.31 -4.89 1.37
CA ARG A 147 3.91 -4.48 1.51
C ARG A 147 3.77 -3.10 2.14
N ASP A 148 4.86 -2.49 2.62
CA ASP A 148 4.85 -1.11 3.08
C ASP A 148 4.37 -0.21 1.95
N SER A 149 3.40 0.64 2.24
CA SER A 149 2.77 1.51 1.25
C SER A 149 2.51 2.89 1.82
N ILE A 150 2.49 3.88 0.94
CA ILE A 150 2.00 5.24 1.20
C ILE A 150 0.76 5.48 0.35
N GLN A 151 -0.21 6.13 0.96
CA GLN A 151 -1.51 6.42 0.40
C GLN A 151 -1.70 7.94 0.38
N THR A 152 -2.12 8.48 -0.74
CA THR A 152 -2.65 9.85 -0.84
C THR A 152 -4.15 9.76 -0.98
N LEU A 153 -4.87 10.36 -0.03
CA LEU A 153 -6.32 10.41 -0.04
C LEU A 153 -6.82 11.85 -0.14
N VAL A 154 -7.96 12.02 -0.79
CA VAL A 154 -8.73 13.27 -0.74
C VAL A 154 -9.99 13.02 0.07
N ALA A 155 -10.08 13.67 1.22
CA ALA A 155 -11.28 13.71 2.03
C ALA A 155 -12.15 14.88 1.58
N TRP A 156 -13.45 14.63 1.41
CA TRP A 156 -14.46 15.62 1.06
C TRP A 156 -15.62 15.55 2.05
N LYS A 157 -15.99 16.70 2.61
CA LYS A 157 -17.13 16.88 3.50
C LYS A 157 -18.37 17.20 2.67
N THR A 158 -19.30 16.27 2.60
CA THR A 158 -20.58 16.41 1.89
C THR A 158 -21.73 16.02 2.81
N GLY A 159 -22.83 16.79 2.79
CA GLY A 159 -23.94 16.58 3.73
C GLY A 159 -23.52 16.67 5.22
N GLY A 160 -22.47 17.44 5.52
CA GLY A 160 -21.92 17.56 6.88
C GLY A 160 -21.01 16.39 7.33
N GLN A 161 -20.86 15.34 6.52
CA GLN A 161 -20.05 14.16 6.84
C GLN A 161 -18.82 14.07 5.94
N TRP A 162 -17.69 13.67 6.50
CA TRP A 162 -16.49 13.39 5.73
C TRP A 162 -16.59 12.01 5.06
N LYS A 163 -16.12 11.93 3.82
CA LYS A 163 -15.87 10.70 3.06
C LYS A 163 -14.57 10.85 2.27
N PHE A 164 -13.98 9.75 1.81
CA PHE A 164 -12.90 9.80 0.84
C PHE A 164 -13.48 9.81 -0.58
N THR A 165 -13.04 10.76 -1.40
CA THR A 165 -13.42 10.86 -2.82
C THR A 165 -12.30 10.41 -3.73
N ALA A 166 -11.07 10.32 -3.23
CA ALA A 166 -9.96 9.76 -3.98
C ALA A 166 -8.99 9.03 -3.05
N PHE A 167 -8.37 7.98 -3.56
CA PHE A 167 -7.34 7.18 -2.94
C PHE A 167 -6.33 6.75 -4.00
N HIS A 168 -5.05 6.92 -3.72
CA HIS A 168 -3.98 6.40 -4.56
C HIS A 168 -2.94 5.74 -3.67
N ASN A 169 -2.61 4.48 -3.97
CA ASN A 169 -1.66 3.69 -3.18
C ASN A 169 -0.37 3.43 -3.96
N ALA A 170 0.77 3.62 -3.30
CA ALA A 170 2.08 3.32 -3.87
C ALA A 170 2.90 2.48 -2.89
N ARG A 171 3.64 1.49 -3.39
CA ARG A 171 4.58 0.72 -2.57
C ARG A 171 5.77 1.58 -2.18
N ILE A 172 6.18 1.48 -0.92
CA ILE A 172 7.41 2.10 -0.40
C ILE A 172 8.56 1.13 -0.68
N SER A 173 9.09 1.16 -1.90
CA SER A 173 10.18 0.30 -2.34
C SER A 173 11.30 1.10 -2.99
N ARG A 174 12.54 0.75 -2.65
CA ARG A 174 13.73 1.25 -3.36
C ARG A 174 13.96 0.40 -4.60
N VAL A 175 14.57 0.99 -5.61
CA VAL A 175 14.98 0.26 -6.81
C VAL A 175 16.24 -0.53 -6.47
N SER A 176 16.17 -1.86 -6.55
CA SER A 176 17.34 -2.72 -6.39
C SER A 176 18.29 -2.58 -7.57
N LEU A 177 19.53 -3.04 -7.42
CA LEU A 177 20.50 -3.09 -8.52
C LEU A 177 19.96 -3.92 -9.67
N TRP A 178 19.31 -5.05 -9.37
CA TRP A 178 18.69 -5.90 -10.38
C TRP A 178 17.55 -5.19 -11.12
N GLU A 179 16.68 -4.48 -10.39
CA GLU A 179 15.60 -3.70 -11.01
C GLU A 179 16.17 -2.59 -11.90
N GLY A 180 17.20 -1.86 -11.44
CA GLY A 180 17.88 -0.85 -12.22
C GLY A 180 18.51 -1.41 -13.51
N ILE A 181 19.13 -2.58 -13.43
CA ILE A 181 19.67 -3.29 -14.59
C ILE A 181 18.54 -3.60 -15.59
N LYS A 182 17.42 -4.18 -15.14
CA LYS A 182 16.28 -4.49 -16.03
C LYS A 182 15.72 -3.25 -16.71
N MET A 183 15.61 -2.14 -15.99
CA MET A 183 15.13 -0.86 -16.54
C MET A 183 16.06 -0.30 -17.63
N SER A 184 17.35 -0.63 -17.61
CA SER A 184 18.32 -0.15 -18.62
C SER A 184 18.27 -0.89 -19.96
N PHE A 185 17.55 -2.02 -20.03
CA PHE A 185 17.43 -2.85 -21.23
C PHE A 185 16.10 -2.63 -21.99
N ASN A 186 15.35 -1.58 -21.66
CA ASN A 186 14.13 -1.15 -22.35
C ASN A 186 14.36 0.13 -23.16
#